data_AF-A0A9D9IRP3-F1
#
_entry.id   AF-A0A9D9IRP3-F1
#
_cell.length_a   1.000
_cell.length_b   1.000
_cell.length_c   1.000
_cell.angle_alpha   90.00
_cell.angle_beta   90.00
_cell.angle_gamma   90.00
#
_symmetry.space_group_name_H-M   'P 1'
#
loop_
_entity.id
_entity.type
_entity.pdbx_description
1 polymer ?
#
loop_
_entity_poly.entity_id
_entity_poly.type
_entity_poly.pdbx_seq_one_letter_code
_entity_poly.pdbx_strand_id
1 'polypeptide(L)'
;MNAKGKRILNKFNICATIVVAFSIYVIFISDYNYLKIVEYDAEIKELKMQIAATRDSFKIYEKKLNALDSDPETLEKVVREEYQMKRKNEDVYIVNEK
;
A
#
# COMPACT_ATOMS: atom_id res chain seq x y z
N MET A 1 11.16 -35.56 -58.20
CA MET A 1 10.57 -34.49 -57.36
C MET A 1 11.14 -33.14 -57.81
N ASN A 2 10.29 -32.22 -58.27
CA ASN A 2 10.69 -31.03 -59.06
C ASN A 2 11.49 -30.00 -58.23
N ALA A 3 12.54 -29.41 -58.79
CA ALA A 3 13.47 -28.51 -58.10
C ALA A 3 12.78 -27.29 -57.43
N LYS A 4 11.64 -26.86 -58.01
CA LYS A 4 10.79 -25.80 -57.44
C LYS A 4 10.11 -26.21 -56.13
N GLY A 5 9.63 -27.45 -56.02
CA GLY A 5 8.95 -27.96 -54.82
C GLY A 5 9.87 -28.11 -53.61
N LYS A 6 11.12 -28.57 -53.83
CA LYS A 6 12.13 -28.67 -52.78
C LYS A 6 12.52 -27.29 -52.21
N ARG A 7 12.49 -26.25 -53.05
CA ARG A 7 12.79 -24.86 -52.67
C ARG A 7 11.68 -24.22 -51.83
N ILE A 8 10.41 -24.57 -52.11
CA ILE A 8 9.25 -24.10 -51.32
C ILE A 8 9.22 -24.81 -49.96
N LEU A 9 9.49 -26.12 -49.93
CA LEU A 9 9.55 -26.89 -48.69
C LEU A 9 10.65 -26.39 -47.74
N ASN A 10 11.84 -26.08 -48.27
CA ASN A 10 12.94 -25.50 -47.47
C ASN A 10 12.60 -24.10 -46.94
N LYS A 11 11.93 -23.25 -47.73
CA LYS A 11 11.47 -21.94 -47.25
C LYS A 11 10.46 -22.08 -46.11
N PHE A 12 9.54 -23.04 -46.21
CA PHE A 12 8.55 -23.31 -45.18
C PHE A 12 9.19 -23.76 -43.85
N ASN A 13 10.20 -24.63 -43.92
CA ASN A 13 10.97 -25.07 -42.75
C ASN A 13 11.79 -23.92 -42.12
N ILE A 14 12.33 -23.00 -42.93
CA ILE A 14 13.03 -21.81 -42.44
C ILE A 14 12.04 -20.84 -41.76
N CYS A 15 10.86 -20.61 -42.32
CA CYS A 15 9.84 -19.80 -41.67
C CYS A 15 9.38 -20.42 -40.34
N ALA A 16 9.16 -21.74 -40.30
CA ALA A 16 8.78 -22.44 -39.08
C ALA A 16 9.86 -22.33 -37.98
N THR A 17 11.14 -22.46 -38.34
CA THR A 17 12.24 -22.33 -37.38
C THR A 17 12.39 -20.90 -36.85
N ILE A 18 12.19 -19.88 -37.69
CA ILE A 18 12.19 -18.47 -37.25
C ILE A 18 11.03 -18.20 -36.27
N VAL A 19 9.83 -18.72 -36.55
CA VAL A 19 8.67 -18.56 -35.66
C VAL A 19 8.91 -19.25 -34.32
N VAL A 20 9.45 -20.47 -34.32
CA VAL A 20 9.77 -21.19 -33.07
C VAL A 20 10.84 -20.45 -32.27
N ALA A 21 11.90 -19.97 -32.91
CA ALA A 21 12.94 -19.19 -32.25
C ALA A 21 12.39 -17.87 -31.67
N PHE A 22 11.50 -17.19 -32.40
CA PHE A 22 10.84 -15.98 -31.92
C PHE A 22 9.91 -16.25 -30.73
N SER A 23 9.15 -17.35 -30.76
CA SER A 23 8.30 -17.74 -29.64
C SER A 23 9.12 -18.04 -28.38
N ILE A 24 10.24 -18.76 -28.51
CA ILE A 24 11.16 -19.00 -27.39
C ILE A 24 11.75 -17.68 -26.87
N TYR A 25 12.13 -16.76 -27.77
CA TYR A 25 12.61 -15.43 -27.40
C TYR A 25 11.55 -14.65 -26.60
N VAL A 26 10.29 -14.66 -27.04
CA VAL A 26 9.21 -14.01 -26.30
C VAL A 26 8.97 -14.68 -24.95
N ILE A 27 9.06 -16.00 -24.84
CA ILE A 27 8.82 -16.70 -23.57
C ILE A 27 9.96 -16.49 -22.56
N PHE A 28 11.22 -16.49 -23.00
CA PHE A 28 12.39 -16.48 -22.11
C PHE A 28 13.06 -15.12 -21.97
N ILE A 29 13.08 -14.30 -23.03
CA ILE A 29 13.82 -13.03 -23.08
C ILE A 29 12.88 -11.84 -23.00
N SER A 30 11.65 -11.94 -23.50
CA SER A 30 10.76 -10.80 -23.41
C SER A 30 10.26 -10.61 -21.99
N ASP A 31 10.40 -9.38 -21.53
CA ASP A 31 10.00 -8.89 -20.22
C ASP A 31 8.49 -8.87 -19.98
N TYR A 32 7.71 -9.82 -20.53
CA TYR A 32 6.30 -10.05 -20.17
C TYR A 32 6.24 -10.56 -18.74
N ASN A 33 6.48 -9.63 -17.83
CA ASN A 33 6.65 -9.81 -16.41
C ASN A 33 5.28 -10.05 -15.77
N TYR A 34 4.80 -11.29 -15.84
CA TYR A 34 3.74 -11.75 -14.95
C TYR A 34 4.16 -11.61 -13.48
N LEU A 35 5.47 -11.76 -13.21
CA LEU A 35 6.07 -11.57 -11.88
C LEU A 35 5.96 -10.12 -11.38
N LYS A 36 6.16 -9.11 -12.24
CA LYS A 36 6.02 -7.70 -11.83
C LYS A 36 4.59 -7.34 -11.49
N ILE A 37 3.60 -7.98 -12.12
CA ILE A 37 2.18 -7.71 -11.77
C ILE A 37 1.92 -8.12 -10.31
N VAL A 38 2.43 -9.28 -9.89
CA VAL A 38 2.29 -9.74 -8.49
C VAL A 38 3.07 -8.83 -7.53
N GLU A 39 4.27 -8.41 -7.92
CA GLU A 39 5.10 -7.49 -7.13
C GLU A 39 4.42 -6.12 -6.96
N TYR A 40 3.88 -5.55 -8.05
CA TYR A 40 3.12 -4.30 -8.00
C TYR A 40 1.82 -4.43 -7.21
N ASP A 41 1.11 -5.57 -7.26
CA ASP A 41 -0.09 -5.78 -6.44
C ASP A 41 0.26 -5.81 -4.94
N ALA A 42 1.39 -6.42 -4.56
CA ALA A 42 1.88 -6.40 -3.19
C ALA A 42 2.26 -4.98 -2.74
N GLU A 43 2.99 -4.23 -3.57
CA GLU A 43 3.38 -2.86 -3.29
C GLU A 43 2.15 -1.93 -3.16
N ILE A 44 1.18 -2.06 -4.07
CA ILE A 44 -0.09 -1.31 -4.00
C ILE A 44 -0.85 -1.61 -2.71
N LYS A 45 -0.88 -2.88 -2.27
CA LYS A 45 -1.55 -3.27 -1.03
C LYS A 45 -0.84 -2.68 0.19
N GLU A 46 0.48 -2.71 0.20
CA GLU A 46 1.28 -2.13 1.28
C GLU A 46 1.07 -0.61 1.38
N LEU A 47 1.19 0.10 0.26
CA LEU A 47 0.98 1.55 0.20
C LEU A 47 -0.44 1.93 0.68
N LYS A 48 -1.46 1.19 0.27
CA LYS A 48 -2.84 1.40 0.75
C LYS A 48 -2.97 1.18 2.25
N MET A 49 -2.29 0.19 2.81
CA MET A 49 -2.30 -0.09 4.25
C MET A 49 -1.63 1.04 5.04
N GLN A 50 -0.50 1.56 4.55
CA GLN A 50 0.17 2.71 5.15
C GLN A 50 -0.73 3.95 5.13
N ILE A 51 -1.37 4.25 3.99
CA ILE A 51 -2.34 5.36 3.88
C ILE A 51 -3.50 5.20 4.86
N ALA A 52 -4.04 3.99 5.01
CA ALA A 52 -5.13 3.71 5.94
C ALA A 52 -4.70 3.94 7.39
N ALA A 53 -3.56 3.39 7.80
CA ALA A 53 -3.01 3.56 9.14
C ALA A 53 -2.76 5.04 9.48
N THR A 54 -2.24 5.82 8.52
CA THR A 54 -2.03 7.26 8.70
C THR A 54 -3.35 8.02 8.79
N ARG A 55 -4.37 7.67 7.99
CA ARG A 55 -5.69 8.32 8.05
C ARG A 55 -6.42 8.04 9.36
N ASP A 56 -6.31 6.83 9.89
CA ASP A 56 -6.91 6.48 11.18
C ASP A 56 -6.24 7.26 12.32
N SER A 57 -4.91 7.36 12.27
CA SER A 57 -4.15 8.19 13.19
C SER A 57 -4.55 9.67 13.08
N PHE A 58 -4.68 10.19 11.85
CA PHE A 58 -5.08 11.58 11.60
C PHE A 58 -6.45 11.90 12.22
N LYS A 59 -7.47 11.04 12.05
CA LYS A 59 -8.79 11.25 12.66
C LYS A 59 -8.73 11.27 14.19
N ILE A 60 -7.88 10.45 14.79
CA ILE A 60 -7.66 10.46 16.25
C ILE A 60 -7.02 11.78 16.68
N TYR A 61 -5.97 12.22 15.97
CA TYR A 61 -5.30 13.47 16.27
C TYR A 61 -6.18 14.69 16.01
N GLU A 62 -7.00 14.69 14.97
CA GLU A 62 -7.97 15.74 14.66
C GLU A 62 -9.04 15.85 15.75
N LYS A 63 -9.58 14.73 16.24
CA LYS A 63 -10.48 14.74 17.40
C LYS A 63 -9.82 15.27 18.66
N LYS A 64 -8.57 14.88 18.92
CA LYS A 64 -7.78 15.42 20.04
C LYS A 64 -7.55 16.91 19.87
N LEU A 65 -7.19 17.37 18.67
CA LEU A 65 -6.94 18.78 18.39
C LEU A 65 -8.22 19.60 18.58
N ASN A 66 -9.36 19.13 18.07
CA ASN A 66 -10.66 19.79 18.29
C ASN A 66 -11.08 19.81 19.77
N ALA A 67 -10.73 18.78 20.55
CA ALA A 67 -10.95 18.78 22.01
C ALA A 67 -9.97 19.71 22.76
N LEU A 68 -8.85 20.08 22.14
CA LEU A 68 -7.91 21.07 22.67
C LEU A 68 -8.26 22.50 22.24
N ASP A 69 -8.85 22.66 21.06
CA ASP A 69 -9.28 23.95 20.49
C ASP A 69 -10.69 24.35 20.97
N SER A 70 -11.43 23.43 21.58
CA SER A 70 -12.66 23.75 22.30
C SER A 70 -12.37 24.69 23.46
N ASP A 71 -13.25 25.69 23.59
CA ASP A 71 -13.27 26.79 24.58
C ASP A 71 -12.51 26.48 25.89
N PRO A 72 -11.65 27.39 26.41
CA PRO A 72 -10.68 27.11 27.48
C PRO A 72 -11.29 26.46 28.73
N GLU A 73 -12.55 26.75 29.04
CA GLU A 73 -13.29 26.18 30.16
C GLU A 73 -13.60 24.69 29.95
N THR A 74 -13.91 24.30 28.71
CA THR A 74 -14.15 22.91 28.30
C THR A 74 -12.85 22.11 28.30
N LEU A 75 -11.76 22.73 27.85
CA LEU A 75 -10.43 22.13 27.89
C LEU A 75 -9.97 21.85 29.33
N GLU A 76 -10.14 22.82 30.23
CA GLU A 76 -9.78 22.65 31.65
C GLU A 76 -10.56 21.49 32.29
N LYS A 77 -11.84 21.33 31.93
CA LYS A 77 -12.66 20.20 32.39
C LYS A 77 -12.12 18.85 31.89
N VAL A 78 -11.84 18.71 30.59
CA VAL A 78 -11.30 17.46 30.02
C VAL A 78 -9.95 17.10 30.64
N VAL A 79 -9.08 18.09 30.82
CA VAL A 79 -7.75 17.90 31.40
C VAL A 79 -7.79 17.51 32.89
N ARG A 80 -8.78 18.01 33.65
CA ARG A 80 -9.00 17.63 35.05
C ARG A 80 -9.65 16.25 35.20
N GLU A 81 -10.56 15.87 34.32
CA GLU A 81 -11.27 14.58 34.38
C GLU A 81 -10.41 13.42 33.86
N GLU A 82 -9.79 13.56 32.68
CA GLU A 82 -9.07 12.47 32.02
C GLU A 82 -7.60 12.35 32.49
N TYR A 83 -6.96 13.49 32.80
CA TYR A 83 -5.53 13.54 33.10
C TYR A 83 -5.22 13.95 34.55
N GLN A 84 -6.24 14.22 35.36
CA GLN A 84 -6.12 14.60 36.78
C GLN A 84 -5.11 15.74 37.01
N MET A 85 -4.98 16.66 36.05
CA MET A 85 -4.01 17.74 36.16
C MET A 85 -4.37 18.69 37.30
N LYS A 86 -3.37 19.03 38.11
CA LYS A 86 -3.46 20.00 39.20
C LYS A 86 -2.79 21.32 38.84
N ARG A 87 -3.36 22.45 39.30
CA ARG A 87 -2.64 23.73 39.27
C ARG A 87 -1.52 23.70 40.33
N LYS A 88 -0.48 24.51 40.14
CA LYS A 88 0.68 24.57 41.08
C LYS A 88 0.29 24.91 42.53
N ASN A 89 -0.88 25.52 42.73
CA ASN A 89 -1.36 26.01 44.02
C ASN A 89 -2.58 25.22 44.53
N GLU A 90 -2.80 24.01 44.01
CA GLU A 90 -3.99 23.21 44.28
C GLU A 90 -3.62 21.78 44.67
N ASP A 91 -4.26 21.27 45.74
CA ASP A 91 -4.14 19.90 46.20
C ASP A 91 -5.38 19.10 45.75
N VAL A 92 -5.15 18.03 44.99
CA VAL A 92 -6.20 17.15 44.43
C VAL A 92 -6.29 15.88 45.25
N TYR A 93 -7.48 15.55 45.74
CA TYR A 93 -7.75 14.36 46.54
C TYR A 93 -8.61 13.37 45.74
N ILE A 94 -8.13 12.13 45.58
CA ILE A 94 -8.89 11.04 44.95
C ILE A 94 -9.49 10.21 46.07
N VAL A 95 -10.81 10.27 46.22
CA VAL A 95 -11.54 9.48 47.21
C VAL A 95 -12.03 8.20 46.54
N ASN A 96 -11.41 7.07 46.88
CA ASN A 96 -11.90 5.76 46.48
C ASN A 96 -12.92 5.30 47.54
N GLU A 97 -14.19 5.17 47.16
CA GLU A 97 -15.15 4.46 47.99
C GLU A 97 -14.73 2.98 48.07
N LYS A 98 -14.67 2.45 49.29
CA LYS A 98 -14.36 1.03 49.56
C LYS A 98 -15.57 0.15 49.32
#